data_AF-A0A7C1PIT3-F1
#
_entry.id   AF-A0A7C1PIT3-F1
#
_cell.length_a   1.000
_cell.length_b   1.000
_cell.length_c   1.000
_cell.angle_alpha   90.00
_cell.angle_beta   90.00
_cell.angle_gamma   90.00
#
_symmetry.space_group_name_H-M   'P 1'
#
loop_
_entity.id
_entity.type
_entity.pdbx_description
1 polymer ?
#
loop_
_entity_poly.entity_id
_entity_poly.type
_entity_poly.pdbx_seq_one_letter_code
_entity_poly.pdbx_strand_id
1 'polypeptide(L)'
;MEWLAGGGPIMIPLFICSVLALAVILERAINIRRNRIIRPELVDLINTIKGPRDVKIILARCNAIKGPFSNIIERAVSNNHLSREEKLLDIQAAGRQEARRLERMLIILEIIAVVSPLLGLLGTVLGMSQVFDVISEVGLG
;
A
#
# COMPACT_ATOMS: atom_id res chain seq x y z
N MET A 1 3.59 -11.66 -32.18
CA MET A 1 2.37 -11.84 -31.38
C MET A 1 2.07 -13.30 -31.02
N GLU A 2 2.93 -14.26 -31.39
CA GLU A 2 2.67 -15.71 -31.23
C GLU A 2 2.75 -16.20 -29.77
N TRP A 3 3.43 -15.45 -28.89
CA TRP A 3 3.61 -15.83 -27.49
C TRP A 3 2.35 -15.61 -26.64
N LEU A 4 1.50 -14.65 -27.04
CA LEU A 4 0.15 -14.50 -26.46
C LEU A 4 -0.82 -15.55 -26.98
N ALA A 5 -0.63 -16.05 -28.21
CA ALA A 5 -1.49 -17.07 -28.80
C ALA A 5 -1.29 -18.45 -28.14
N GLY A 6 -0.06 -18.78 -27.69
CA GLY A 6 0.23 -20.07 -27.04
C GLY A 6 -0.10 -20.14 -25.54
N GLY A 7 -0.20 -19.00 -24.83
CA GLY A 7 -0.39 -18.98 -23.38
C GLY A 7 -1.85 -19.16 -22.91
N GLY A 8 -2.80 -19.25 -23.83
CA GLY A 8 -4.21 -19.47 -23.52
C GLY A 8 -4.88 -18.30 -22.78
N PRO A 9 -6.16 -18.46 -22.37
CA PRO A 9 -6.96 -17.40 -21.75
C PRO A 9 -6.41 -16.90 -20.40
N ILE A 10 -5.54 -17.69 -19.75
CA ILE A 10 -4.91 -17.36 -18.45
C ILE A 10 -3.86 -16.23 -18.57
N MET A 11 -3.35 -15.94 -19.76
CA MET A 11 -2.44 -14.80 -19.98
C MET A 11 -3.10 -13.45 -19.69
N ILE A 12 -4.40 -13.31 -19.94
CA ILE A 12 -5.14 -12.07 -19.74
C ILE A 12 -5.18 -11.66 -18.24
N PRO A 13 -5.66 -12.52 -17.31
CA PRO A 13 -5.66 -12.18 -15.88
C PRO A 13 -4.24 -11.98 -15.33
N LEU A 14 -3.24 -12.74 -15.78
CA LEU A 14 -1.84 -12.53 -15.38
C LEU A 14 -1.31 -11.15 -15.81
N PHE A 15 -1.63 -10.72 -17.03
CA PHE A 15 -1.25 -9.39 -17.51
C PHE A 15 -1.92 -8.28 -16.67
N ILE A 16 -3.21 -8.44 -16.34
CA ILE A 16 -3.92 -7.50 -15.45
C ILE A 16 -3.24 -7.44 -14.07
N CYS A 17 -2.91 -8.58 -13.48
CA CYS A 17 -2.18 -8.65 -12.21
C CYS A 17 -0.83 -7.91 -12.28
N SER A 18 -0.08 -8.06 -13.39
CA SER A 18 1.19 -7.38 -13.60
C SER A 18 1.04 -5.85 -13.66
N VAL A 19 0.08 -5.35 -14.45
CA VAL A 19 -0.19 -3.91 -14.57
C VAL A 19 -0.65 -3.32 -13.23
N LEU A 20 -1.54 -4.00 -12.51
CA LEU A 20 -2.00 -3.56 -11.19
C LEU A 20 -0.85 -3.54 -10.17
N ALA A 21 -0.04 -4.59 -10.12
CA ALA A 21 1.12 -4.65 -9.23
C ALA A 21 2.08 -3.48 -9.51
N LEU A 22 2.40 -3.24 -10.78
CA LEU A 22 3.29 -2.14 -11.16
C LEU A 22 2.72 -0.77 -10.78
N ALA A 23 1.42 -0.55 -11.01
CA ALA A 23 0.74 0.69 -10.64
C ALA A 23 0.81 0.94 -9.12
N VAL A 24 0.53 -0.09 -8.30
CA VAL A 24 0.62 0.03 -6.84
C VAL A 24 2.07 0.24 -6.38
N ILE A 25 3.04 -0.45 -6.98
CA ILE A 25 4.47 -0.29 -6.65
C ILE A 25 4.91 1.15 -6.92
N LEU A 26 4.58 1.72 -8.07
CA LEU A 26 4.95 3.10 -8.42
C LEU A 26 4.28 4.12 -7.49
N GLU A 27 2.98 3.96 -7.23
CA GLU A 27 2.23 4.82 -6.31
C GLU A 27 2.86 4.80 -4.91
N ARG A 28 3.21 3.62 -4.41
CA ARG A 28 3.82 3.44 -3.09
C ARG A 28 5.28 3.87 -3.02
N ALA A 29 6.10 3.60 -4.04
CA ALA A 29 7.50 4.04 -4.09
C ALA A 29 7.63 5.58 -4.03
N ILE A 30 6.64 6.29 -4.56
CA ILE A 30 6.58 7.76 -4.51
C ILE A 30 5.99 8.24 -3.17
N ASN A 31 4.88 7.64 -2.71
CA ASN A 31 4.14 8.14 -1.54
C ASN A 31 4.72 7.72 -0.18
N ILE A 32 5.46 6.60 -0.09
CA ILE A 32 6.09 6.14 1.16
C ILE A 32 7.41 6.87 1.44
N ARG A 33 7.88 7.75 0.55
CA ARG A 33 9.11 8.53 0.80
C ARG A 33 9.01 9.30 2.11
N ARG A 34 10.04 9.20 2.94
CA ARG A 34 10.14 9.86 4.26
C ARG A 34 9.76 11.34 4.18
N ASN A 35 10.22 12.05 3.15
CA ASN A 35 9.97 13.48 2.96
C ASN A 35 8.50 13.84 2.60
N ARG A 36 7.67 12.86 2.21
CA ARG A 36 6.23 13.01 1.94
C ARG A 36 5.39 12.69 3.16
N ILE A 37 5.80 11.68 3.93
CA ILE A 37 5.13 11.28 5.18
C ILE A 37 5.47 12.26 6.31
N ILE A 38 6.76 12.50 6.53
CA ILE A 38 7.29 13.43 7.53
C ILE A 38 7.79 14.65 6.77
N ARG A 39 6.95 15.69 6.71
CA ARG A 39 7.32 16.95 6.07
C ARG A 39 8.36 17.66 6.95
N PRO A 40 9.55 18.02 6.43
CA PRO A 40 10.60 18.66 7.22
C PRO A 40 10.10 19.95 7.87
N GLU A 41 9.25 20.71 7.16
CA GLU A 41 8.59 21.91 7.67
C GLU A 41 7.81 21.69 8.98
N LEU A 42 7.19 20.51 9.17
CA LEU A 42 6.47 20.17 10.40
C LEU A 42 7.45 19.80 11.52
N VAL A 43 8.54 19.12 11.19
CA VAL A 43 9.59 18.75 12.16
C VAL A 43 10.26 20.01 12.70
N ASP A 44 10.62 20.94 11.83
CA ASP A 44 11.25 22.21 12.20
C ASP A 44 10.29 23.07 13.04
N LEU A 45 9.00 23.08 12.70
CA LEU A 45 7.97 23.77 13.49
C LEU A 45 7.87 23.21 14.91
N ILE A 46 7.90 21.88 15.06
CA ILE A 46 7.85 21.21 16.37
C ILE A 46 9.11 21.51 17.20
N ASN A 47 10.27 21.55 16.56
CA ASN A 47 11.53 21.87 17.24
C ASN A 47 11.59 23.33 17.72
N THR A 48 10.79 24.22 17.14
CA THR A 48 10.78 25.66 17.46
C THR A 48 9.77 25.99 18.57
N ILE A 49 9.08 25.01 19.13
CA ILE A 49 8.06 25.20 20.19
C ILE A 49 8.71 25.75 21.45
N LYS A 50 8.18 26.86 21.96
CA LYS A 50 8.64 27.49 23.21
C LYS A 50 7.56 27.57 24.26
N GLY A 51 6.30 27.33 23.93
CA GLY A 51 5.24 27.24 24.94
C GLY A 51 3.82 27.03 24.41
N PRO A 52 2.81 27.08 25.32
CA PRO A 52 1.41 26.79 24.99
C PRO A 52 0.77 27.76 23.98
N ARG A 53 1.39 28.92 23.72
CA ARG A 53 0.93 29.87 22.68
C ARG A 53 1.17 29.35 21.26
N ASP A 54 2.17 28.48 21.08
CA ASP A 54 2.57 27.96 19.77
C ASP A 54 1.66 26.81 19.31
N VAL A 55 0.89 26.21 20.23
CA VAL A 55 -0.09 25.15 19.97
C VAL A 55 -1.08 25.53 18.87
N LYS A 56 -1.60 26.77 18.89
CA LYS A 56 -2.53 27.24 17.86
C LYS A 56 -1.87 27.36 16.49
N ILE A 57 -0.59 27.74 16.45
CA ILE A 57 0.19 27.87 15.21
C ILE A 57 0.41 26.47 14.59
N ILE A 58 0.71 25.47 15.42
CA ILE A 58 0.86 24.08 14.98
C ILE A 58 -0.44 23.55 14.40
N LEU A 59 -1.56 23.72 15.11
CA LEU A 59 -2.86 23.26 14.61
C LEU A 59 -3.23 23.92 13.28
N ALA A 60 -2.93 25.21 13.11
CA ALA A 60 -3.13 25.90 11.83
C ALA A 60 -2.25 25.31 10.72
N ARG A 61 -0.98 24.97 11.02
CA ARG A 61 -0.06 24.37 10.03
C ARG A 61 -0.40 22.92 9.72
N CYS A 62 -0.85 22.12 10.69
CA CYS A 62 -1.34 20.76 10.48
C CYS A 62 -2.61 20.75 9.60
N ASN A 63 -3.48 21.75 9.74
CA ASN A 63 -4.65 21.92 8.86
C ASN A 63 -4.27 22.31 7.43
N ALA A 64 -3.22 23.12 7.26
CA ALA A 64 -2.71 23.50 5.95
C ALA A 64 -1.95 22.35 5.25
N ILE A 65 -1.11 21.63 5.99
CA ILE A 65 -0.27 20.54 5.50
C ILE A 65 -0.93 19.22 5.90
N LYS A 66 -1.81 18.70 5.04
CA LYS A 66 -2.44 17.40 5.31
C LYS A 66 -1.44 16.26 5.14
N GLY A 67 -1.44 15.32 6.09
CA GLY A 67 -0.59 14.13 6.01
C GLY A 67 -0.66 13.26 7.26
N PRO A 68 -0.09 12.04 7.20
CA PRO A 68 -0.10 11.09 8.31
C PRO A 68 0.55 11.68 9.56
N PHE A 69 1.70 12.34 9.38
CA PHE A 69 2.41 12.99 10.47
C PHE A 69 1.62 14.15 11.08
N SER A 70 0.96 14.97 10.25
CA SER A 70 0.12 16.08 10.71
C SER A 70 -1.05 15.61 11.55
N ASN A 71 -1.73 14.52 11.15
CA ASN A 71 -2.83 13.93 11.90
C ASN A 71 -2.39 13.45 13.30
N ILE A 72 -1.20 12.85 13.39
CA ILE A 72 -0.65 12.38 14.67
C ILE A 72 -0.32 13.56 15.59
N ILE A 73 0.29 14.61 15.04
CA ILE A 73 0.65 15.82 15.80
C ILE A 73 -0.60 16.59 16.22
N GLU A 74 -1.61 16.67 15.38
CA GLU A 74 -2.88 17.30 15.71
C GLU A 74 -3.52 16.63 16.93
N ARG A 75 -3.59 15.28 16.97
CA ARG A 75 -4.07 14.54 18.15
C ARG A 75 -3.19 14.75 19.38
N ALA A 76 -1.87 14.77 19.21
CA ALA A 76 -0.94 15.01 20.31
C ALA A 76 -1.18 16.37 21.00
N VAL A 77 -1.58 17.37 20.23
CA VAL A 77 -1.71 18.76 20.67
C VAL A 77 -3.16 19.12 21.06
N SER A 78 -4.18 18.52 20.44
CA SER A 78 -5.59 18.81 20.71
C SER A 78 -6.10 18.21 22.02
N ASN A 79 -5.58 17.04 22.42
CA ASN A 79 -6.04 16.30 23.59
C ASN A 79 -5.39 16.75 24.91
N ASN A 80 -5.28 18.07 25.12
CA ASN A 80 -4.56 18.62 26.27
C ASN A 80 -5.15 18.31 27.65
N HIS A 81 -6.41 17.88 27.70
CA HIS A 81 -7.15 17.50 28.91
C HIS A 81 -6.79 16.11 29.45
N LEU A 82 -6.15 15.26 28.63
CA LEU A 82 -5.75 13.90 29.01
C LEU A 82 -4.52 13.89 29.91
N SER A 83 -4.43 12.87 30.77
CA SER A 83 -3.20 12.52 31.49
C SER A 83 -2.07 12.21 30.51
N ARG A 84 -0.82 12.31 30.98
CA ARG A 84 0.36 12.01 30.15
C ARG A 84 0.32 10.59 29.58
N GLU A 85 -0.14 9.62 30.36
CA GLU A 85 -0.27 8.23 29.91
C GLU A 85 -1.35 8.06 28.84
N GLU A 86 -2.51 8.67 29.04
CA GLU A 86 -3.62 8.65 28.08
C GLU A 86 -3.24 9.33 26.75
N LYS A 87 -2.50 10.46 26.80
CA LYS A 87 -1.96 11.11 25.60
C LYS A 87 -1.03 10.19 24.82
N LEU A 88 -0.11 9.51 25.52
CA LEU A 88 0.82 8.59 24.86
C LEU A 88 0.09 7.44 24.18
N LEU A 89 -0.94 6.89 24.84
CA LEU A 89 -1.78 5.83 24.27
C LEU A 89 -2.55 6.31 23.03
N ASP A 90 -3.15 7.51 23.07
CA ASP A 90 -3.87 8.07 21.92
C ASP A 90 -2.93 8.35 20.74
N ILE A 91 -1.74 8.92 20.99
CA ILE A 91 -0.73 9.16 19.96
C ILE A 91 -0.27 7.83 19.33
N GLN A 92 -0.03 6.79 20.14
CA GLN A 92 0.32 5.47 19.64
C GLN A 92 -0.81 4.84 18.82
N ALA A 93 -2.06 4.99 19.27
CA ALA A 93 -3.23 4.51 18.54
C ALA A 93 -3.39 5.22 17.19
N ALA A 94 -3.21 6.53 17.16
CA ALA A 94 -3.21 7.36 15.95
C ALA A 94 -2.09 6.94 14.99
N GLY A 95 -0.87 6.75 15.49
CA GLY A 95 0.27 6.27 14.71
C GLY A 95 0.00 4.91 14.08
N ARG A 96 -0.55 3.96 14.84
CA ARG A 96 -0.96 2.65 14.31
C ARG A 96 -2.06 2.76 13.26
N GLN A 97 -3.03 3.67 13.45
CA GLN A 97 -4.11 3.89 12.49
C GLN A 97 -3.58 4.43 11.16
N GLU A 98 -2.69 5.43 11.20
CA GLU A 98 -2.07 5.99 10.00
C GLU A 98 -1.13 4.98 9.31
N ALA A 99 -0.37 4.19 10.08
CA ALA A 99 0.45 3.10 9.54
C ALA A 99 -0.40 2.08 8.77
N ARG A 100 -1.51 1.59 9.37
CA ARG A 100 -2.45 0.70 8.69
C ARG A 100 -3.03 1.30 7.41
N ARG A 101 -3.26 2.62 7.39
CA ARG A 101 -3.75 3.32 6.19
C ARG A 101 -2.71 3.33 5.07
N LEU A 102 -1.43 3.52 5.41
CA LEU A 102 -0.32 3.44 4.45
C LEU A 102 -0.13 2.02 3.93
N GLU A 103 -0.30 1.01 4.78
CA GLU A 103 -0.18 -0.41 4.44
C GLU A 103 -1.34 -0.95 3.59
N ARG A 104 -2.51 -0.30 3.59
CA ARG A 104 -3.73 -0.82 2.92
C ARG A 104 -3.52 -1.24 1.46
N MET A 105 -2.71 -0.56 0.66
CA MET A 105 -2.48 -0.98 -0.74
C MET A 105 -1.44 -2.09 -0.89
N LEU A 106 -0.63 -2.36 0.14
CA LEU A 106 0.29 -3.49 0.15
C LEU A 106 -0.45 -4.83 0.20
N ILE A 107 -1.64 -4.86 0.80
CA ILE A 107 -2.49 -6.07 0.81
C ILE A 107 -2.86 -6.52 -0.61
N ILE A 108 -2.97 -5.59 -1.56
CA ILE A 108 -3.27 -5.92 -2.96
C ILE A 108 -2.07 -6.63 -3.60
N LEU A 109 -0.86 -6.15 -3.31
CA LEU A 109 0.37 -6.78 -3.77
C LEU A 109 0.54 -8.18 -3.15
N GLU A 110 0.18 -8.35 -1.87
CA GLU A 110 0.19 -9.65 -1.19
C GLU A 110 -0.76 -10.65 -1.88
N ILE A 111 -1.99 -10.22 -2.19
CA ILE A 111 -2.95 -11.06 -2.92
C ILE A 111 -2.39 -11.42 -4.30
N ILE A 112 -1.85 -10.46 -5.05
CA ILE A 112 -1.28 -10.72 -6.38
C ILE A 112 -0.09 -11.69 -6.28
N ALA A 113 0.76 -11.56 -5.27
CA ALA A 113 1.92 -12.42 -5.06
C ALA A 113 1.52 -13.89 -4.81
N VAL A 114 0.36 -14.12 -4.17
CA VAL A 114 -0.17 -15.47 -3.91
C VAL A 114 -0.96 -16.01 -5.11
N VAL A 115 -1.79 -15.18 -5.74
CA VAL A 115 -2.71 -15.62 -6.80
C VAL A 115 -1.98 -15.81 -8.14
N SER A 116 -1.01 -14.97 -8.46
CA SER A 116 -0.31 -15.03 -9.76
C SER A 116 0.41 -16.36 -10.00
N PRO A 117 1.14 -16.97 -9.04
CA PRO A 117 1.72 -18.30 -9.22
C PRO A 117 0.67 -19.40 -9.41
N LEU A 118 -0.44 -19.33 -8.69
CA LEU A 118 -1.54 -20.31 -8.81
C LEU A 118 -2.20 -20.23 -10.18
N LEU A 119 -2.39 -19.02 -10.72
CA LEU A 119 -2.85 -18.82 -12.10
C LEU A 119 -1.86 -19.41 -13.11
N GLY A 120 -0.55 -19.19 -12.92
CA GLY A 120 0.48 -19.80 -13.76
C GLY A 120 0.41 -21.33 -13.75
N LEU A 121 0.28 -21.94 -12.56
CA LEU A 121 0.13 -23.38 -12.43
C LEU A 121 -1.14 -23.90 -13.12
N LEU A 122 -2.27 -23.21 -12.95
CA LEU A 122 -3.51 -23.53 -13.67
C LEU A 122 -3.31 -23.52 -15.20
N GLY A 123 -2.59 -22.52 -15.70
CA GLY A 123 -2.22 -22.44 -17.12
C GLY A 123 -1.44 -23.67 -17.60
N THR A 124 -0.49 -24.17 -16.80
CA THR A 124 0.26 -25.38 -17.15
C THR A 124 -0.62 -26.63 -17.21
N VAL A 125 -1.57 -26.78 -16.27
CA VAL A 125 -2.53 -27.91 -16.25
C VAL A 125 -3.45 -27.86 -17.46
N LEU A 126 -3.97 -26.69 -17.82
CA LEU A 126 -4.81 -26.52 -19.01
C LEU A 126 -4.04 -26.80 -20.30
N GLY A 127 -2.77 -26.40 -20.38
CA GLY A 127 -1.90 -26.74 -21.51
C GLY A 127 -1.67 -28.24 -21.63
N MET A 128 -1.40 -28.91 -20.51
CA MET A 128 -1.22 -30.36 -20.48
C MET A 128 -2.50 -31.12 -20.85
N SER A 129 -3.68 -30.64 -20.44
CA SER A 129 -4.98 -31.19 -20.86
C SER A 129 -5.15 -31.17 -22.37
N GLN A 130 -4.86 -30.02 -23.02
CA GLN A 130 -4.97 -29.89 -24.47
C GLN A 130 -4.00 -30.83 -25.21
N VAL A 131 -2.80 -31.05 -24.67
CA VAL A 131 -1.86 -32.01 -25.24
C VAL A 131 -2.43 -33.44 -25.21
N PHE A 132 -3.06 -33.85 -24.11
CA PHE A 132 -3.71 -35.17 -24.03
C PHE A 132 -4.91 -35.31 -24.97
N ASP A 133 -5.70 -34.25 -25.17
CA ASP A 133 -6.82 -34.25 -26.11
C ASP A 133 -6.31 -34.47 -27.54
N VAL A 134 -5.27 -33.75 -27.96
CA VAL A 134 -4.65 -33.90 -29.29
C VAL A 134 -4.04 -35.29 -29.48
N ILE A 135 -3.34 -35.83 -28.46
CA ILE A 135 -2.79 -37.20 -28.52
C ILE A 135 -3.92 -38.24 -28.68
N SER A 136 -5.05 -38.03 -28.01
CA SER A 136 -6.20 -38.94 -28.08
C SER A 136 -6.89 -38.89 -29.45
N GLU A 137 -6.92 -37.72 -30.10
CA GLU A 137 -7.56 -37.52 -31.39
C GLU A 137 -6.69 -38.00 -32.57
N VAL A 138 -5.38 -37.77 -32.53
CA VAL A 138 -4.44 -38.20 -33.58
C VAL A 138 -4.11 -39.70 -33.48
N GLY A 139 -4.34 -40.31 -32.32
CA GLY A 139 -3.98 -41.69 -32.01
C GLY A 139 -2.49 -41.84 -31.73
N LEU A 140 -2.11 -42.88 -30.98
CA LEU A 140 -0.71 -43.21 -30.70
C LEU A 140 -0.03 -44.03 -31.82
N GLY A 141 -0.68 -44.10 -32.99
CA GLY A 141 -0.41 -45.10 -34.03
C GLY A 141 -1.63 -45.98 -34.26
#